data_AF-A0AAD9XM55-F1
#
_entry.id   AF-A0AAD9XM55-F1
#
_cell.length_a   1.000
_cell.length_b   1.000
_cell.length_c   1.000
_cell.angle_alpha   90.00
_cell.angle_beta   90.00
_cell.angle_gamma   90.00
#
_symmetry.space_group_name_H-M   'P 1'
#
loop_
_entity.id
_entity.type
_entity.pdbx_description
1 polymer ?
#
loop_
_entity_poly.entity_id
_entity_poly.type
_entity_poly.pdbx_seq_one_letter_code
_entity_poly.pdbx_strand_id
1 'polypeptide(L)'
;MAIGASIKRFNSIIRQIIYIDATHLKARTMGVLLIALCKDGNEMIYPLAFEFANFECIESWTSFFKKLRKLIQYPDLMMLVSDQHNGIFNAMEVIFPNATHGICAYHLV
;
A
#
# COMPACT_ATOMS: atom_id res chain seq x y z
N MET A 1 -1.75 3.24 -10.88
CA MET A 1 -2.47 4.54 -10.95
C MET A 1 -2.38 5.24 -9.61
N ALA A 2 -2.50 6.57 -9.58
CA ALA A 2 -2.23 7.39 -8.40
C ALA A 2 -3.23 8.56 -8.31
N ILE A 3 -3.54 9.00 -7.09
CA ILE A 3 -4.48 10.09 -6.84
C ILE A 3 -3.70 11.29 -6.30
N GLY A 4 -3.38 12.22 -7.21
CA GLY A 4 -2.46 13.32 -6.94
C GLY A 4 -2.86 14.21 -5.75
N ALA A 5 -4.15 14.49 -5.58
CA ALA A 5 -4.65 15.28 -4.45
C ALA A 5 -4.39 14.58 -3.10
N SER A 6 -4.65 13.28 -3.02
CA SER A 6 -4.37 12.46 -1.84
C SER A 6 -2.88 12.41 -1.55
N ILE A 7 -2.04 12.20 -2.57
CA ILE A 7 -0.58 12.17 -2.42
C ILE A 7 -0.04 13.51 -1.91
N LYS A 8 -0.54 14.63 -2.44
CA LYS A 8 -0.15 15.96 -1.98
C LYS A 8 -0.47 16.16 -0.50
N ARG A 9 -1.65 15.72 -0.05
CA ARG A 9 -2.07 15.78 1.35
C ARG A 9 -1.27 14.82 2.23
N PHE A 10 -0.96 13.63 1.70
CA PHE A 10 -0.13 12.63 2.35
C PHE A 10 1.26 13.15 2.67
N ASN A 11 1.89 13.79 1.69
CA ASN A 11 3.24 14.35 1.81
C ASN A 11 3.31 15.64 2.65
N SER A 12 2.19 16.21 3.10
CA SER A 12 2.18 17.51 3.79
C SER A 12 1.66 17.46 5.22
N ILE A 13 0.50 16.85 5.46
CA ILE A 13 -0.23 16.99 6.75
C ILE A 13 -0.72 15.67 7.33
N ILE A 14 -0.70 14.59 6.56
CA ILE A 14 -1.15 13.28 7.04
C ILE A 14 0.03 12.55 7.70
N ARG A 15 -0.27 11.85 8.79
CA ARG A 15 0.68 10.93 9.43
C ARG A 15 1.13 9.87 8.43
N GLN A 16 2.41 9.54 8.42
CA GLN A 16 3.04 8.67 7.42
C GLN A 16 2.75 7.17 7.66
N ILE A 17 1.46 6.83 7.73
CA ILE A 17 0.95 5.46 7.81
C ILE A 17 0.23 5.16 6.50
N ILE A 18 0.65 4.09 5.84
CA ILE A 18 0.02 3.59 4.61
C ILE A 18 -0.57 2.21 4.90
N TYR A 19 -1.84 2.04 4.59
CA TYR A 19 -2.52 0.76 4.62
C TYR A 19 -2.49 0.16 3.21
N ILE A 20 -2.08 -1.11 3.14
CA ILE A 20 -1.94 -1.89 1.92
C ILE A 20 -2.91 -3.05 1.99
N ASP A 21 -3.60 -3.29 0.87
CA ASP A 21 -4.55 -4.39 0.75
C ASP A 21 -4.65 -4.85 -0.70
N ALA A 22 -5.17 -6.07 -0.89
CA ALA A 22 -5.48 -6.66 -2.18
C ALA A 22 -6.91 -7.18 -2.19
N THR A 23 -7.61 -6.99 -3.32
CA THR A 23 -8.94 -7.58 -3.51
C THR A 23 -9.00 -8.38 -4.81
N HIS A 24 -9.48 -9.62 -4.71
CA HIS A 24 -9.67 -10.49 -5.86
C HIS A 24 -10.90 -10.07 -6.65
N LEU A 25 -10.69 -9.77 -7.93
CA LEU A 25 -11.76 -9.33 -8.83
C LEU A 25 -12.51 -10.53 -9.37
N LYS A 26 -13.83 -10.57 -9.14
CA LYS A 26 -14.74 -11.53 -9.76
C LYS A 26 -15.16 -11.03 -11.14
N ALA A 27 -14.25 -11.14 -12.12
CA ALA A 27 -14.52 -10.83 -13.52
C ALA A 27 -14.08 -12.01 -14.42
N ARG A 28 -14.45 -11.96 -15.70
CA ARG A 28 -14.10 -12.98 -16.71
C ARG A 28 -12.58 -13.17 -16.84
N THR A 29 -11.82 -12.13 -16.52
CA THR A 29 -10.37 -12.17 -16.30
C THR A 29 -10.11 -12.14 -14.81
N MET A 30 -9.66 -13.26 -14.25
CA MET A 30 -9.27 -13.34 -12.84
C MET A 30 -8.04 -12.45 -12.62
N GLY A 31 -8.15 -11.51 -11.70
CA GLY A 31 -7.08 -10.57 -11.38
C GLY A 31 -7.22 -10.05 -9.97
N VAL A 32 -6.24 -9.26 -9.54
CA VAL A 32 -6.15 -8.70 -8.21
C VAL A 32 -5.98 -7.19 -8.32
N LEU A 33 -6.76 -6.46 -7.55
CA LEU A 33 -6.60 -5.01 -7.38
C LEU A 33 -5.77 -4.76 -6.12
N LEU A 34 -4.55 -4.27 -6.31
CA LEU A 34 -3.63 -3.86 -5.25
C LEU A 34 -3.92 -2.40 -4.91
N ILE A 35 -4.02 -2.06 -3.62
CA ILE A 35 -4.40 -0.72 -3.17
C ILE A 35 -3.46 -0.24 -2.06
N ALA A 36 -3.15 1.06 -2.10
CA ALA A 36 -2.51 1.80 -1.01
C ALA A 36 -3.39 2.99 -0.63
N LEU A 37 -3.66 3.15 0.66
CA LEU A 37 -4.44 4.26 1.22
C LEU A 37 -3.80 4.78 2.50
N CYS A 38 -4.15 6.00 2.89
CA CYS A 38 -3.80 6.55 4.20
C CYS A 38 -5.05 7.08 4.91
N LYS A 39 -4.90 7.40 6.20
CA LYS A 39 -5.93 8.04 7.01
C LYS A 39 -5.40 9.32 7.63
N ASP A 40 -6.22 10.35 7.69
CA ASP A 40 -5.88 11.55 8.47
C ASP A 40 -6.27 11.39 9.95
N GLY A 41 -6.04 12.44 10.75
CA GLY A 41 -6.35 12.43 12.18
C GLY A 41 -7.84 12.31 12.52
N ASN A 42 -8.73 12.50 11.54
CA ASN A 42 -10.18 12.32 11.68
C ASN A 42 -10.64 10.96 11.11
N GLU A 43 -9.71 10.03 10.91
CA GLU A 43 -9.94 8.70 10.33
C GLU A 43 -10.48 8.71 8.88
N MET A 44 -10.44 9.87 8.21
CA MET A 44 -10.88 9.99 6.83
C MET A 44 -9.90 9.26 5.92
N ILE A 45 -10.44 8.39 5.05
CA ILE A 45 -9.65 7.57 4.13
C ILE A 45 -9.30 8.35 2.87
N TYR A 46 -8.01 8.35 2.54
CA TYR A 46 -7.49 8.93 1.30
C TYR A 46 -6.77 7.85 0.48
N PRO A 47 -7.33 7.42 -0.66
CA PRO A 47 -6.65 6.47 -1.53
C PRO A 47 -5.44 7.15 -2.18
N LEU A 48 -4.28 6.49 -2.13
CA LEU A 48 -3.01 7.01 -2.68
C LEU A 48 -2.75 6.47 -4.08
N ALA A 49 -2.82 5.14 -4.23
CA ALA A 49 -2.52 4.45 -5.46
C ALA A 49 -3.24 3.11 -5.54
N PHE A 50 -3.44 2.62 -6.76
CA PHE A 50 -3.95 1.28 -7.02
C PHE A 50 -3.39 0.71 -8.33
N GLU A 51 -3.33 -0.60 -8.45
CA GLU A 51 -2.83 -1.31 -9.63
C GLU A 51 -3.59 -2.60 -9.87
N PHE A 52 -3.90 -2.88 -11.14
CA PHE A 52 -4.42 -4.17 -11.56
C PHE A 52 -3.26 -5.13 -11.83
N ALA A 53 -3.28 -6.28 -11.18
CA ALA A 53 -2.35 -7.37 -11.37
C ALA A 53 -3.09 -8.64 -11.80
N ASN A 54 -2.39 -9.55 -12.48
CA ASN A 54 -2.96 -10.85 -12.83
C ASN A 54 -3.03 -11.77 -11.59
N PHE A 55 -2.02 -11.68 -10.72
CA PHE A 55 -1.89 -12.49 -9.51
C PHE A 55 -1.33 -11.67 -8.36
N GLU A 56 -1.66 -12.10 -7.15
CA GLU A 56 -1.04 -11.59 -5.93
C GLU A 56 0.28 -12.37 -5.69
N CYS A 57 1.40 -11.78 -6.11
CA CYS A 57 2.71 -12.42 -6.03
C CYS A 57 3.79 -11.38 -5.72
N ILE A 58 5.01 -11.83 -5.41
CA ILE A 58 6.12 -10.94 -5.05
C ILE A 58 6.40 -9.94 -6.18
N GLU A 59 6.31 -10.37 -7.44
CA GLU A 59 6.57 -9.53 -8.62
C GLU A 59 5.54 -8.40 -8.76
N SER A 60 4.25 -8.70 -8.57
CA SER A 60 3.19 -7.69 -8.66
C SER A 60 3.27 -6.69 -7.51
N TRP A 61 3.51 -7.16 -6.29
CA TRP A 61 3.75 -6.29 -5.13
C TRP A 61 5.00 -5.43 -5.29
N THR A 62 6.10 -6.00 -5.78
CA THR A 62 7.35 -5.25 -6.03
C THR A 62 7.16 -4.17 -7.08
N SER A 63 6.46 -4.48 -8.17
CA SER A 63 6.11 -3.49 -9.20
C SER A 63 5.28 -2.35 -8.63
N PHE A 64 4.24 -2.69 -7.86
CA PHE A 64 3.35 -1.72 -7.23
C PHE A 64 4.10 -0.81 -6.25
N PHE A 65 4.89 -1.39 -5.34
CA PHE A 65 5.67 -0.63 -4.36
C PHE A 65 6.74 0.24 -5.00
N LYS A 66 7.42 -0.21 -6.06
CA LYS A 66 8.37 0.63 -6.81
C LYS A 66 7.69 1.88 -7.39
N LYS A 67 6.44 1.77 -7.85
CA LYS A 67 5.68 2.92 -8.36
C LYS A 67 5.22 3.80 -7.21
N LEU A 68 4.69 3.22 -6.13
CA LEU A 68 4.27 3.96 -4.94
C LEU A 68 5.42 4.77 -4.34
N ARG A 69 6.60 4.14 -4.16
CA ARG A 69 7.81 4.75 -3.59
C ARG A 69 8.28 6.02 -4.33
N LYS A 70 8.01 6.12 -5.64
CA LYS A 70 8.33 7.30 -6.45
C LYS A 70 7.37 8.48 -6.23
N LEU A 71 6.19 8.22 -5.67
CA LEU A 71 5.11 9.20 -5.53
C LEU A 71 5.03 9.80 -4.13
N ILE A 72 5.45 9.04 -3.13
CA ILE A 72 5.36 9.41 -1.71
C ILE A 72 6.71 9.83 -1.15
N GLN A 73 6.68 10.69 -0.14
CA GLN A 73 7.83 10.90 0.74
C GLN A 73 8.09 9.64 1.56
N TYR A 74 9.34 9.45 1.99
CA TYR A 74 9.77 8.29 2.76
C TYR A 74 10.66 8.73 3.92
N PRO A 75 10.06 9.25 5.00
CA PRO A 75 10.77 9.59 6.22
C PRO A 75 11.03 8.34 7.08
N ASP A 76 11.99 8.44 7.99
CA ASP A 76 12.45 7.33 8.84
C ASP A 76 11.33 6.72 9.73
N LEU A 77 10.28 7.48 10.04
CA LEU A 77 9.16 7.04 10.87
C LEU A 77 7.91 6.61 10.06
N MET A 78 8.09 6.21 8.79
CA MET A 78 7.00 5.67 7.98
C MET A 78 6.58 4.28 8.48
N MET A 79 5.27 4.02 8.48
CA MET A 79 4.70 2.72 8.76
C MET A 79 3.85 2.23 7.59
N LEU A 80 4.01 0.96 7.23
CA LEU A 80 3.15 0.24 6.30
C LEU A 80 2.35 -0.78 7.08
N VAL A 81 1.03 -0.81 6.88
CA VAL A 81 0.13 -1.77 7.52
C VAL A 81 -0.50 -2.64 6.44
N SER A 82 -0.38 -3.95 6.54
CA SER A 82 -0.95 -4.89 5.55
C SER A 82 -1.43 -6.18 6.18
N ASP A 83 -2.11 -7.03 5.41
CA ASP A 83 -2.24 -8.45 5.76
C ASP A 83 -0.86 -9.15 5.81
N GLN A 84 -0.87 -10.44 6.19
CA GLN A 84 0.32 -11.27 6.36
C GLN A 84 0.73 -12.05 5.09
N HIS A 85 0.33 -11.62 3.90
CA HIS A 85 0.73 -12.29 2.66
C HIS A 85 2.24 -12.15 2.42
N ASN A 86 2.95 -13.28 2.31
CA ASN A 86 4.42 -13.31 2.14
C ASN A 86 4.91 -12.45 0.96
N GLY A 87 4.09 -12.36 -0.10
CA GLY A 87 4.41 -11.52 -1.26
C GLY A 87 4.53 -10.03 -0.91
N ILE A 88 3.72 -9.56 0.03
CA ILE A 88 3.75 -8.18 0.52
C ILE A 88 5.02 -7.97 1.35
N PHE A 89 5.23 -8.82 2.36
CA PHE A 89 6.36 -8.70 3.28
C PHE A 89 7.69 -8.66 2.53
N ASN A 90 7.93 -9.63 1.64
CA ASN A 90 9.17 -9.72 0.86
C ASN A 90 9.38 -8.48 -0.03
N ALA A 91 8.30 -7.96 -0.64
CA ALA A 91 8.40 -6.76 -1.47
C ALA A 91 8.63 -5.48 -0.63
N MET A 92 8.05 -5.40 0.58
CA MET A 92 8.27 -4.29 1.50
C MET A 92 9.70 -4.23 2.01
N GLU A 93 10.28 -5.36 2.44
CA GLU A 93 11.67 -5.40 2.92
C GLU A 93 12.67 -4.88 1.88
N VAL A 94 12.41 -5.15 0.60
CA VAL A 94 13.27 -4.70 -0.49
C VAL A 94 13.06 -3.22 -0.83
N ILE A 95 11.82 -2.73 -0.84
CA ILE A 95 11.49 -1.37 -1.36
C ILE A 95 11.42 -0.31 -0.25
N PHE A 96 11.06 -0.71 0.96
CA PHE A 96 10.89 0.14 2.14
C PHE A 96 11.66 -0.42 3.35
N PRO A 97 12.98 -0.66 3.25
CA PRO A 97 13.76 -1.36 4.29
C PRO A 97 13.82 -0.68 5.67
N ASN A 98 13.47 0.61 5.74
CA ASN A 98 13.47 1.42 6.96
C ASN A 98 12.04 1.71 7.46
N ALA A 99 11.00 1.32 6.70
CA ALA A 99 9.64 1.46 7.19
C ALA A 99 9.36 0.41 8.25
N THR A 100 8.60 0.79 9.27
CA THR A 100 8.03 -0.19 10.19
C THR A 100 6.89 -0.94 9.49
N HIS A 101 6.87 -2.26 9.58
CA HIS A 101 5.74 -3.07 9.13
C HIS A 101 4.80 -3.38 10.29
N GLY A 102 3.55 -2.95 10.17
CA GLY A 102 2.46 -3.29 11.07
C GLY A 102 1.56 -4.35 10.46
N ILE A 103 1.12 -5.31 11.28
CA ILE A 103 0.14 -6.30 10.84
C ILE A 103 -1.27 -5.71 10.98
N CYS A 104 -2.07 -5.84 9.94
CA CYS A 104 -3.46 -5.40 9.96
C CYS A 104 -4.27 -6.21 10.97
N ALA A 105 -4.77 -5.55 12.01
CA ALA A 105 -5.55 -6.19 13.07
C ALA A 105 -6.86 -6.82 12.57
N TYR A 106 -7.41 -6.30 11.46
CA TYR A 106 -8.63 -6.86 10.84
C TYR A 106 -8.39 -8.26 10.26
N HIS A 107 -7.15 -8.59 9.90
CA HIS A 107 -6.74 -9.87 9.31
C HIS A 107 -6.00 -10.77 10.32
N LEU A 108 -6.07 -10.46 11.62
CA LEU A 108 -5.49 -11.29 12.69
C LEU A 108 -6.43 -12.38 13.21
N VAL A 109 -7.70 -12.34 12.82
CA VAL A 109 -8.79 -13.21 13.30
C VAL A 109 -9.30 -14.16 12.22
#